data_AF-A0A1I2FUT8-F1
#
_entry.id   AF-A0A1I2FUT8-F1
#
_cell.length_a   1.000
_cell.length_b   1.000
_cell.length_c   1.000
_cell.angle_alpha   90.00
_cell.angle_beta   90.00
_cell.angle_gamma   90.00
#
_symmetry.space_group_name_H-M   'P 1'
#
loop_
_entity.id
_entity.type
_entity.pdbx_description
1 polymer ?
#
loop_
_entity_poly.entity_id
_entity_poly.type
_entity_poly.pdbx_seq_one_letter_code
_entity_poly.pdbx_strand_id
1 'polypeptide(L)'
;MLERVSDSLHRYDDVERRFCDADRDLRQRERGLALVARLLGLPALETTDGLRYDLRYFSGGIGVIDRLHVALPCGAAEVDAIVARLGLVTPEDAVADAAWREDFEWFVSDEDGEGLLPLRARVVAFLAEKRADFQPRPDERARVWFARSSNVNTWSVVYEQDGTLCLAAYDQG
;
A
#
# COMPACT_ATOMS: atom_id res chain seq x y z
N MET A 1 -12.78 1.47 -22.73
CA MET A 1 -11.91 0.27 -22.85
C MET A 1 -11.03 0.14 -21.61
N LEU A 2 -11.59 0.25 -20.40
CA LEU A 2 -10.84 0.26 -19.12
C LEU A 2 -11.51 -0.57 -18.00
N GLU A 3 -12.75 -1.03 -18.20
CA GLU A 3 -13.44 -1.91 -17.23
C GLU A 3 -12.95 -3.37 -17.26
N ARG A 4 -12.37 -3.82 -18.38
CA ARG A 4 -12.02 -5.25 -18.57
C ARG A 4 -10.83 -5.76 -17.75
N VAL A 5 -9.97 -4.89 -17.21
CA VAL A 5 -8.83 -5.34 -16.40
C VAL A 5 -9.27 -5.60 -14.95
N SER A 6 -10.19 -4.77 -14.43
CA SER A 6 -10.74 -4.90 -13.07
C SER A 6 -11.53 -6.21 -12.90
N ASP A 7 -12.38 -6.54 -13.87
CA ASP A 7 -13.18 -7.78 -13.85
C ASP A 7 -12.32 -9.06 -13.95
N SER A 8 -11.10 -8.95 -14.47
CA SER A 8 -10.22 -10.11 -14.66
C SER A 8 -9.37 -10.47 -13.44
N LEU A 9 -9.09 -9.49 -12.56
CA LEU A 9 -8.25 -9.68 -11.37
C LEU A 9 -9.03 -10.29 -10.21
N HIS A 10 -10.32 -9.98 -10.11
CA HIS A 10 -11.24 -10.51 -9.10
C HIS A 10 -12.29 -11.43 -9.71
N ARG A 11 -11.91 -12.18 -10.74
CA ARG A 11 -12.78 -13.27 -11.17
C ARG A 11 -12.87 -14.24 -10.00
N TYR A 12 -14.10 -14.50 -9.53
CA TYR A 12 -14.37 -15.40 -8.41
C TYR A 12 -14.18 -16.85 -8.87
N ASP A 13 -12.92 -17.30 -8.87
CA ASP A 13 -12.50 -18.60 -9.43
C ASP A 13 -11.49 -19.34 -8.57
N ASP A 14 -11.27 -18.92 -7.32
CA ASP A 14 -10.34 -19.53 -6.37
C ASP A 14 -8.88 -19.52 -6.85
N VAL A 15 -8.52 -18.63 -7.79
CA VAL A 15 -7.17 -18.49 -8.32
C VAL A 15 -6.51 -17.22 -7.76
N GLU A 16 -5.38 -17.39 -7.07
CA GLU A 16 -4.49 -16.28 -6.76
C GLU A 16 -3.76 -15.82 -8.04
N ARG A 17 -3.88 -14.53 -8.33
CA ARG A 17 -3.16 -13.85 -9.41
C ARG A 17 -2.05 -13.03 -8.78
N ARG A 18 -0.81 -13.33 -9.16
CA ARG A 18 0.38 -12.65 -8.65
C ARG A 18 1.16 -12.00 -9.77
N PHE A 19 1.63 -10.78 -9.53
CA PHE A 19 2.57 -10.06 -10.39
C PHE A 19 3.74 -9.60 -9.53
N CYS A 20 4.97 -9.89 -9.94
CA CYS A 20 6.16 -9.48 -9.20
C CYS A 20 7.27 -8.96 -10.11
N ASP A 21 8.20 -8.19 -9.53
CA ASP A 21 9.34 -7.63 -10.29
C ASP A 21 10.27 -8.70 -10.88
N ALA A 22 10.23 -9.93 -10.34
CA ALA A 22 11.01 -11.07 -10.79
C ALA A 22 10.32 -11.91 -11.91
N ASP A 23 9.15 -11.50 -12.39
CA ASP A 23 8.44 -12.23 -13.45
C ASP A 23 9.27 -12.28 -14.75
N ARG A 24 9.49 -13.51 -15.24
CA ARG A 24 10.25 -13.77 -16.47
C ARG A 24 9.40 -13.60 -17.73
N ASP A 25 8.09 -13.75 -17.61
CA ASP A 25 7.15 -13.49 -18.70
C ASP A 25 6.98 -11.98 -18.87
N LEU A 26 7.43 -11.46 -20.02
CA LEU A 26 7.37 -10.04 -20.33
C LEU A 26 5.94 -9.47 -20.25
N ARG A 27 4.93 -10.23 -20.66
CA ARG A 27 3.53 -9.75 -20.62
C ARG A 27 3.02 -9.64 -19.19
N GLN A 28 3.44 -10.54 -18.30
CA GLN A 28 3.08 -10.47 -16.89
C GLN A 28 3.78 -9.29 -16.22
N ARG A 29 5.06 -9.09 -16.53
CA ARG A 29 5.82 -7.94 -16.05
C ARG A 29 5.24 -6.61 -16.51
N GLU A 30 4.90 -6.46 -17.79
CA GLU A 30 4.23 -5.26 -18.33
C GLU A 30 2.89 -4.97 -17.64
N ARG A 31 2.09 -6.02 -17.39
CA ARG A 31 0.84 -5.89 -16.62
C ARG A 31 1.10 -5.46 -15.17
N GLY A 32 2.08 -6.06 -14.51
CA GLY A 32 2.49 -5.69 -13.16
C GLY A 32 2.90 -4.21 -13.07
N LEU A 33 3.74 -3.75 -13.99
CA LEU A 33 4.17 -2.35 -14.06
C LEU A 33 3.00 -1.38 -14.29
N ALA A 34 2.05 -1.74 -15.15
CA ALA A 34 0.85 -0.94 -15.37
C ALA A 34 -0.03 -0.85 -14.10
N LEU A 35 -0.12 -1.95 -13.33
CA LEU A 35 -0.81 -1.96 -12.04
C LEU A 35 -0.08 -1.10 -11.01
N VAL A 36 1.25 -1.19 -10.91
CA VAL A 36 2.05 -0.33 -10.03
C VAL A 36 1.85 1.14 -10.37
N ALA A 37 1.94 1.52 -11.65
CA ALA A 37 1.68 2.90 -12.07
C ALA A 37 0.30 3.36 -11.59
N ARG A 38 -0.74 2.56 -11.83
CA ARG A 38 -2.11 2.87 -11.40
C ARG A 38 -2.23 3.03 -9.88
N LEU A 39 -1.61 2.15 -9.09
CA LEU A 39 -1.60 2.22 -7.62
C LEU A 39 -0.93 3.51 -7.11
N LEU A 40 0.05 4.02 -7.83
CA LEU A 40 0.76 5.26 -7.48
C LEU A 40 0.14 6.52 -8.10
N GLY A 41 -1.00 6.43 -8.81
CA GLY A 41 -1.55 7.56 -9.57
C GLY A 41 -0.71 7.99 -10.79
N LEU A 42 0.22 7.11 -11.17
CA LEU A 42 1.04 7.03 -12.38
C LEU A 42 0.29 7.01 -13.72
N PRO A 43 0.40 7.96 -14.67
CA PRO A 43 0.03 7.62 -16.06
C PRO A 43 0.90 6.50 -16.63
N ALA A 44 2.19 6.49 -16.28
CA ALA A 44 3.16 5.45 -16.54
C ALA A 44 4.35 5.60 -15.57
N LEU A 45 5.14 4.54 -15.40
CA LEU A 45 6.42 4.61 -14.69
C LEU A 45 7.50 5.11 -15.65
N GLU A 46 8.13 6.25 -15.36
CA GLU A 46 9.20 6.80 -16.20
C GLU A 46 10.50 5.99 -16.08
N THR A 47 10.77 5.46 -14.88
CA THR A 47 11.87 4.52 -14.61
C THR A 47 11.38 3.34 -13.80
N THR A 48 11.99 2.19 -14.05
CA THR A 48 11.79 0.96 -13.26
C THR A 48 13.08 0.51 -12.59
N ASP A 49 14.13 1.34 -12.65
CA ASP A 49 15.40 1.02 -12.03
C ASP A 49 15.25 1.03 -10.51
N GLY A 50 15.65 -0.06 -9.86
CA GLY A 50 15.43 -0.30 -8.44
C GLY A 50 13.97 -0.49 -8.00
N LEU A 51 12.97 -0.46 -8.90
CA LEU A 51 11.58 -0.76 -8.57
C LEU A 51 11.43 -2.23 -8.17
N ARG A 52 10.81 -2.47 -7.02
CA ARG A 52 10.43 -3.79 -6.52
C ARG A 52 8.93 -3.83 -6.25
N TYR A 53 8.27 -4.93 -6.56
CA TYR A 53 6.85 -5.09 -6.25
C TYR A 53 6.42 -6.56 -6.15
N ASP A 54 5.40 -6.79 -5.35
CA ASP A 54 4.68 -8.06 -5.24
C ASP A 54 3.18 -7.72 -5.07
N LEU A 55 2.39 -7.99 -6.10
CA LEU A 55 0.96 -7.69 -6.15
C LEU A 55 0.21 -9.01 -6.22
N ARG A 56 -0.55 -9.34 -5.16
CA ARG A 56 -1.36 -10.56 -5.07
C ARG A 56 -2.82 -10.20 -4.98
N TYR A 57 -3.61 -10.82 -5.84
CA TYR A 57 -5.06 -10.66 -5.91
C TYR A 57 -5.69 -12.04 -5.80
N PHE A 58 -6.65 -12.19 -4.90
CA PHE A 58 -7.40 -13.42 -4.76
C PHE A 58 -8.90 -13.11 -4.70
N SER A 59 -9.71 -13.95 -5.34
CA SER A 59 -11.16 -13.93 -5.22
C SER A 59 -11.69 -15.35 -5.35
N GLY A 60 -12.38 -15.83 -4.32
CA GLY A 60 -12.87 -17.22 -4.27
C GLY A 60 -13.68 -17.50 -3.02
N GLY A 61 -13.91 -18.77 -2.69
CA GLY A 61 -14.79 -19.25 -1.61
C GLY A 61 -14.52 -18.66 -0.23
N ILE A 62 -13.35 -18.05 0.00
CA ILE A 62 -12.95 -17.38 1.25
C ILE A 62 -13.08 -15.84 1.20
N GLY A 63 -13.63 -15.28 0.14
CA GLY A 63 -13.77 -13.83 -0.09
C GLY A 63 -12.77 -13.27 -1.10
N VAL A 64 -12.61 -11.95 -1.09
CA VAL A 64 -11.56 -11.23 -1.85
C VAL A 64 -10.41 -10.93 -0.89
N ILE A 65 -9.18 -11.24 -1.30
CA ILE A 65 -7.99 -10.93 -0.51
C ILE A 65 -6.90 -10.37 -1.42
N ASP A 66 -6.60 -9.10 -1.24
CA ASP A 66 -5.51 -8.42 -1.92
C ASP A 66 -4.36 -8.12 -0.96
N ARG A 67 -3.14 -8.32 -1.44
CA ARG A 67 -1.90 -7.94 -0.75
C ARG A 67 -0.94 -7.33 -1.74
N LEU A 68 -0.75 -6.03 -1.63
CA LEU A 68 -0.03 -5.24 -2.62
C LEU A 68 1.14 -4.52 -1.96
N HIS A 69 2.35 -4.77 -2.45
CA HIS A 69 3.56 -4.13 -1.96
C HIS A 69 4.38 -3.57 -3.12
N VAL A 70 4.83 -2.33 -2.98
CA VAL A 70 5.69 -1.63 -3.94
C VAL A 70 6.81 -0.91 -3.20
N ALA A 71 8.03 -0.92 -3.74
CA ALA A 71 9.13 -0.06 -3.34
C ALA A 71 9.74 0.60 -4.58
N LEU A 72 9.73 1.93 -4.63
CA LEU A 72 10.18 2.73 -5.75
C LEU A 72 11.21 3.77 -5.26
N PRO A 73 12.46 3.76 -5.76
CA PRO A 73 13.38 4.87 -5.55
C PRO A 73 12.74 6.16 -6.07
N CYS A 74 12.58 7.16 -5.21
CA CYS A 74 11.73 8.31 -5.49
C CYS A 74 12.24 9.56 -4.76
N GLY A 75 12.37 10.67 -5.48
CA GLY A 75 12.79 11.94 -4.89
C GLY A 75 11.68 12.59 -4.06
N ALA A 76 12.03 13.37 -3.04
CA ALA A 76 11.05 13.98 -2.12
C ALA A 76 9.91 14.75 -2.83
N ALA A 77 10.22 15.51 -3.89
CA ALA A 77 9.21 16.24 -4.66
C ALA A 77 8.24 15.33 -5.42
N GLU A 78 8.71 14.18 -5.89
CA GLU A 78 7.88 13.18 -6.58
C GLU A 78 7.00 12.43 -5.57
N VAL A 79 7.53 12.11 -4.39
CA VAL A 79 6.75 11.57 -3.26
C VAL A 79 5.58 12.50 -2.93
N ASP A 80 5.85 13.80 -2.77
CA ASP A 80 4.82 14.78 -2.45
C ASP A 80 3.74 14.86 -3.55
N ALA A 81 4.15 14.77 -4.81
CA ALA A 81 3.23 14.76 -5.94
C ALA A 81 2.36 13.49 -6.00
N ILE A 82 2.91 12.31 -5.67
CA ILE A 82 2.18 11.05 -5.57
C ILE A 82 1.17 11.11 -4.42
N VAL A 83 1.62 11.49 -3.23
CA VAL A 83 0.79 11.63 -2.03
C VAL A 83 -0.38 12.59 -2.29
N ALA A 84 -0.10 13.76 -2.88
CA ALA A 84 -1.13 14.74 -3.20
C ALA A 84 -2.12 14.22 -4.23
N ARG A 85 -1.65 13.51 -5.27
CA ARG A 85 -2.51 12.93 -6.31
C ARG A 85 -3.42 11.83 -5.77
N LEU A 86 -2.91 11.02 -4.85
CA LEU A 86 -3.67 9.97 -4.18
C LEU A 86 -4.58 10.51 -3.07
N GLY A 87 -4.43 11.79 -2.70
CA GLY A 87 -5.23 12.42 -1.65
C GLY A 87 -5.02 11.81 -0.27
N LEU A 88 -3.82 11.27 -0.03
CA LEU A 88 -3.47 10.62 1.24
C LEU A 88 -3.27 11.65 2.35
N VAL A 89 -3.39 11.21 3.59
CA VAL A 89 -3.33 12.06 4.78
C VAL A 89 -2.36 11.52 5.80
N THR A 90 -1.78 12.40 6.61
CA THR A 90 -0.83 12.00 7.65
C THR A 90 -1.56 11.28 8.81
N PRO A 91 -0.86 10.49 9.64
CA PRO A 91 -1.43 9.96 10.87
C PRO A 91 -2.00 11.05 11.78
N GLU A 92 -1.35 12.20 11.83
CA GLU A 92 -1.77 13.36 12.61
C GLU A 92 -3.09 13.95 12.10
N ASP A 93 -3.26 14.04 10.78
CA ASP A 93 -4.53 14.45 10.18
C ASP A 93 -5.64 13.41 10.42
N ALA A 94 -5.29 12.11 10.37
CA ALA A 94 -6.23 11.01 10.61
C ALA A 94 -6.82 11.07 12.03
N VAL A 95 -5.97 11.29 13.04
CA VAL A 95 -6.45 11.46 14.43
C VAL A 95 -7.11 12.82 14.67
N ALA A 96 -6.82 13.85 13.85
CA ALA A 96 -7.52 15.13 13.95
C ALA A 96 -8.96 15.05 13.43
N ASP A 97 -9.26 14.13 12.52
CA ASP A 97 -10.61 13.87 12.01
C ASP A 97 -11.47 13.12 13.05
N ALA A 98 -12.44 13.81 13.64
CA ALA A 98 -13.30 13.24 14.67
C ALA A 98 -14.16 12.07 14.17
N ALA A 99 -14.45 11.99 12.87
CA ALA A 99 -15.25 10.91 12.29
C ALA A 99 -14.43 9.64 12.04
N TRP A 100 -13.10 9.75 11.93
CA TRP A 100 -12.21 8.62 11.60
C TRP A 100 -11.24 8.25 12.73
N ARG A 101 -11.01 9.13 13.71
CA ARG A 101 -10.05 8.94 14.80
C ARG A 101 -10.13 7.56 15.44
N GLU A 102 -11.31 7.16 15.92
CA GLU A 102 -11.47 5.92 16.69
C GLU A 102 -11.09 4.69 15.85
N ASP A 103 -11.60 4.62 14.62
CA ASP A 103 -11.29 3.55 13.67
C ASP A 103 -9.80 3.53 13.30
N PHE A 104 -9.20 4.70 13.08
CA PHE A 104 -7.79 4.82 12.73
C PHE A 104 -6.89 4.40 13.89
N GLU A 105 -7.20 4.85 15.11
CA GLU A 105 -6.42 4.48 16.30
C GLU A 105 -6.52 2.99 16.59
N TRP A 106 -7.70 2.38 16.43
CA TRP A 106 -7.87 0.94 16.52
C TRP A 106 -7.05 0.21 15.46
N PHE A 107 -7.13 0.67 14.20
CA PHE A 107 -6.44 0.08 13.05
C PHE A 107 -4.91 0.02 13.19
N VAL A 108 -4.29 1.08 13.73
CA VAL A 108 -2.82 1.12 13.90
C VAL A 108 -2.35 0.59 15.26
N SER A 109 -3.25 0.14 16.12
CA SER A 109 -2.92 -0.46 17.42
C SER A 109 -2.79 -1.98 17.30
N ASP A 110 -1.94 -2.54 18.16
CA ASP A 110 -1.85 -3.99 18.35
C ASP A 110 -3.01 -4.44 19.26
N GLU A 111 -3.63 -5.59 18.97
CA GLU A 111 -4.76 -6.14 19.75
C GLU A 111 -4.39 -6.34 21.23
N ASP A 112 -3.10 -6.54 21.51
CA ASP A 112 -2.55 -6.79 22.85
C ASP A 112 -2.04 -5.51 23.56
N GLY A 113 -2.03 -4.36 22.88
CA GLY A 113 -1.41 -3.13 23.36
C GLY A 113 -2.41 -2.00 23.57
N GLU A 114 -3.13 -2.00 24.68
CA GLU A 114 -3.96 -0.85 25.10
C GLU A 114 -3.11 0.44 25.09
N GLY A 115 -3.25 1.29 24.07
CA GLY A 115 -3.02 2.75 24.07
C GLY A 115 -1.72 3.34 24.67
N LEU A 116 -0.74 2.54 25.10
CA LEU A 116 0.41 3.01 25.88
C LEU A 116 1.53 3.59 25.00
N LEU A 117 1.56 3.24 23.72
CA LEU A 117 2.57 3.73 22.79
C LEU A 117 2.12 5.05 22.13
N PRO A 118 3.02 6.04 21.98
CA PRO A 118 2.75 7.23 21.17
C PRO A 118 2.29 6.85 19.76
N LEU A 119 1.40 7.66 19.16
CA LEU A 119 0.84 7.42 17.81
C LEU A 119 1.92 7.03 16.79
N ARG A 120 3.04 7.76 16.79
CA ARG A 120 4.16 7.51 15.89
C ARG A 120 4.76 6.11 16.05
N ALA A 121 4.93 5.64 17.28
CA ALA A 121 5.47 4.31 17.56
C ALA A 121 4.49 3.21 17.12
N ARG A 122 3.18 3.42 17.30
CA ARG A 122 2.13 2.53 16.80
C ARG A 122 2.16 2.40 15.28
N VAL A 123 2.21 3.54 14.57
CA VAL A 123 2.29 3.57 13.10
C VAL A 123 3.55 2.89 12.58
N VAL A 124 4.71 3.13 13.19
CA VAL A 124 5.97 2.48 12.80
C VAL A 124 5.90 0.96 13.05
N ALA A 125 5.34 0.53 14.18
CA ALA A 125 5.15 -0.89 14.48
C ALA A 125 4.21 -1.56 13.47
N PHE A 126 3.07 -0.94 13.18
CA PHE A 126 2.13 -1.37 12.16
C PHE A 126 2.83 -1.54 10.79
N LEU A 127 3.55 -0.52 10.33
CA LEU A 127 4.26 -0.59 9.06
C LEU A 127 5.35 -1.67 9.06
N ALA A 128 6.09 -1.80 10.16
CA ALA A 128 7.11 -2.82 10.29
C ALA A 128 6.51 -4.23 10.21
N GLU A 129 5.30 -4.44 10.70
CA GLU A 129 4.58 -5.71 10.59
C GLU A 129 4.04 -5.95 9.17
N LYS A 130 3.41 -4.94 8.56
CA LYS A 130 2.66 -5.10 7.30
C LYS A 130 3.48 -4.93 6.02
N ARG A 131 4.70 -4.39 6.10
CA ARG A 131 5.59 -4.24 4.93
C ARG A 131 6.03 -5.60 4.35
N ALA A 132 6.46 -5.60 3.09
CA ALA A 132 7.20 -6.72 2.52
C ALA A 132 8.69 -6.67 2.90
N ASP A 133 9.37 -7.81 2.88
CA ASP A 133 10.81 -7.92 3.25
C ASP A 133 11.73 -7.06 2.38
N PHE A 134 11.37 -6.79 1.13
CA PHE A 134 12.14 -5.95 0.22
C PHE A 134 11.95 -4.45 0.46
N GLN A 135 10.96 -4.06 1.26
CA GLN A 135 10.75 -2.67 1.61
C GLN A 135 11.67 -2.29 2.78
N PRO A 136 12.29 -1.10 2.76
CA PRO A 136 13.08 -0.60 3.88
C PRO A 136 12.26 -0.63 5.16
N ARG A 137 12.91 -0.99 6.28
CA ARG A 137 12.26 -0.98 7.59
C ARG A 137 12.03 0.48 7.99
N PRO A 138 10.78 0.90 8.24
CA PRO A 138 10.50 2.26 8.67
C PRO A 138 11.06 2.50 10.08
N ASP A 139 11.52 3.72 10.31
CA ASP A 139 11.88 4.22 11.64
C ASP A 139 11.05 5.46 12.01
N GLU A 140 11.39 6.10 13.12
CA GLU A 140 10.67 7.28 13.59
C GLU A 140 10.76 8.49 12.65
N ARG A 141 11.65 8.49 11.65
CA ARG A 141 11.81 9.56 10.65
C ARG A 141 11.01 9.31 9.37
N ALA A 142 10.51 8.09 9.17
CA ALA A 142 9.71 7.72 7.99
C ALA A 142 8.54 8.69 7.78
N ARG A 143 8.38 9.25 6.58
CA ARG A 143 7.19 10.06 6.29
C ARG A 143 6.06 9.10 5.94
N VAL A 144 4.88 9.22 6.55
CA VAL A 144 3.81 8.22 6.42
C VAL A 144 2.49 8.90 6.06
N TRP A 145 1.72 8.26 5.18
CA TRP A 145 0.40 8.70 4.77
C TRP A 145 -0.55 7.52 4.55
N PHE A 146 -1.81 7.70 4.90
CA PHE A 146 -2.87 6.71 4.79
C PHE A 146 -3.98 7.19 3.84
N ALA A 147 -4.66 6.26 3.20
CA ALA A 147 -5.91 6.55 2.52
C ALA A 147 -7.02 6.78 3.57
N ARG A 148 -7.86 7.81 3.36
CA ARG A 148 -8.91 8.27 4.31
C ARG A 148 -9.97 7.23 4.71
N SER A 149 -10.05 6.11 4.00
CA SER A 149 -10.99 5.02 4.27
C SER A 149 -10.31 3.78 4.87
N SER A 150 -9.03 3.90 5.28
CA SER A 150 -8.28 2.76 5.82
C SER A 150 -8.85 2.33 7.17
N ASN A 151 -9.07 1.03 7.31
CA ASN A 151 -9.49 0.36 8.53
C ASN A 151 -8.86 -1.04 8.60
N VAL A 152 -9.26 -1.86 9.56
CA VAL A 152 -8.70 -3.20 9.78
C VAL A 152 -8.88 -4.18 8.61
N ASN A 153 -9.93 -4.03 7.79
CA ASN A 153 -10.25 -4.95 6.70
C ASN A 153 -9.73 -4.46 5.35
N THR A 154 -9.70 -3.15 5.14
CA THR A 154 -9.25 -2.53 3.90
C THR A 154 -8.41 -1.31 4.21
N TRP A 155 -7.15 -1.31 3.79
CA TRP A 155 -6.24 -0.19 4.04
C TRP A 155 -5.22 -0.01 2.92
N SER A 156 -4.74 1.22 2.80
CA SER A 156 -3.62 1.58 1.94
C SER A 156 -2.76 2.61 2.64
N VAL A 157 -1.48 2.32 2.72
CA VAL A 157 -0.49 3.17 3.36
C VAL A 157 0.69 3.38 2.43
N VAL A 158 1.14 4.62 2.37
CA VAL A 158 2.35 5.03 1.69
C VAL A 158 3.31 5.55 2.73
N TYR A 159 4.59 5.16 2.64
CA TYR A 159 5.63 5.75 3.44
C TYR A 159 6.89 6.00 2.63
N GLU A 160 7.69 6.95 3.05
CA GLU A 160 9.01 7.23 2.49
C GLU A 160 10.07 7.00 3.56
N GLN A 161 11.09 6.22 3.20
CA GLN A 161 12.25 5.92 4.02
C GLN A 161 13.50 5.92 3.13
N ASP A 162 14.49 6.73 3.50
CA ASP A 162 15.81 6.80 2.87
C ASP A 162 15.76 6.93 1.32
N GLY A 163 14.87 7.78 0.80
CA GLY A 163 14.72 8.03 -0.64
C GLY A 163 13.96 6.95 -1.39
N THR A 164 13.28 6.06 -0.68
CA THR A 164 12.42 5.01 -1.26
C THR A 164 10.98 5.24 -0.84
N LEU A 165 10.10 5.40 -1.82
CA LEU A 165 8.66 5.38 -1.62
C LEU A 165 8.18 3.93 -1.54
N CYS A 166 7.42 3.62 -0.51
CA CYS A 166 6.81 2.33 -0.31
C CYS A 166 5.29 2.47 -0.28
N LEU A 167 4.60 1.57 -0.98
CA LEU A 167 3.17 1.38 -0.85
C LEU A 167 2.94 -0.02 -0.27
N ALA A 168 2.11 -0.11 0.75
CA ALA A 168 1.53 -1.36 1.23
C ALA A 168 0.00 -1.19 1.24
N ALA A 169 -0.71 -2.18 0.71
CA ALA A 169 -2.16 -2.19 0.74
C ALA A 169 -2.69 -3.61 0.97
N TYR A 170 -3.84 -3.65 1.63
CA TYR A 170 -4.59 -4.86 1.92
C TYR A 170 -6.06 -4.58 1.71
N ASP A 171 -6.75 -5.53 1.11
CA ASP A 171 -8.21 -5.50 1.01
C ASP A 171 -8.76 -6.89 1.27
N GLN A 172 -9.66 -6.98 2.24
CA GLN A 172 -10.45 -8.16 2.53
C GLN A 172 -11.91 -7.80 2.25
N GLY A 173 -12.29 -7.93 0.98
CA GLY A 173 -13.62 -7.58 0.46
C GLY A 173 -14.74 -8.41 1.07
#